data_AF-A0A3S0U8V1-F1
#
_entry.id   AF-A0A3S0U8V1-F1
#
_cell.length_a   1.000
_cell.length_b   1.000
_cell.length_c   1.000
_cell.angle_alpha   90.00
_cell.angle_beta   90.00
_cell.angle_gamma   90.00
#
_symmetry.space_group_name_H-M   'P 1'
#
loop_
_entity.id
_entity.type
_entity.pdbx_description
1 polymer ?
#
loop_
_entity_poly.entity_id
_entity_poly.type
_entity_poly.pdbx_seq_one_letter_code
_entity_poly.pdbx_strand_id
1 'polypeptide(L)' 'MKYLIFKYVSLCLLFEAGASIKEVQERLGYSDIQMTMNIYTHVTDHRKKQTAQKFQKYIEL' A
#
# COMPACT_ATOMS: atom_id res chain seq x y z
N MET A 1 -8.09 13.71 -16.04
CA MET A 1 -7.90 12.26 -15.74
C MET A 1 -6.42 11.82 -15.62
N LYS A 2 -5.45 12.36 -16.37
CA LYS A 2 -4.03 11.91 -16.26
C LYS A 2 -3.40 12.01 -14.87
N TYR A 3 -3.64 13.08 -14.12
CA TYR A 3 -2.98 13.33 -12.81
C TYR A 3 -3.36 12.33 -11.70
N LEU A 4 -4.59 11.80 -11.71
CA LEU A 4 -5.08 10.87 -10.67
C LEU A 4 -4.38 9.51 -10.74
N ILE A 5 -4.08 9.03 -11.95
CA ILE A 5 -3.35 7.77 -12.19
C ILE A 5 -1.91 7.88 -11.66
N PHE A 6 -1.22 8.99 -11.91
CA PHE A 6 0.14 9.18 -11.40
C PHE A 6 0.19 9.20 -9.88
N LYS A 7 -0.77 9.85 -9.22
CA LYS A 7 -0.93 9.78 -7.76
C LYS A 7 -1.12 8.34 -7.30
N TYR A 8 -2.09 7.62 -7.88
CA TYR A 8 -2.38 6.24 -7.50
C TYR A 8 -1.16 5.31 -7.62
N VAL A 9 -0.43 5.39 -8.74
CA VAL A 9 0.78 4.60 -8.96
C VAL A 9 1.87 4.97 -7.96
N SER A 10 2.08 6.26 -7.69
CA SER A 10 3.07 6.71 -6.70
C SER A 10 2.76 6.23 -5.29
N LEU A 11 1.48 6.22 -4.88
CA LEU A 11 1.02 5.68 -3.60
C LEU A 11 1.31 4.18 -3.49
N CYS A 12 0.96 3.43 -4.53
CA CYS A 12 1.21 1.99 -4.57
C CYS A 12 2.71 1.68 -4.41
N LEU A 13 3.58 2.41 -5.13
CA LEU A 13 5.03 2.26 -5.02
C LEU A 13 5.58 2.60 -3.64
N LEU A 14 5.09 3.68 -3.01
CA LEU A 14 5.49 4.05 -1.65
C LEU A 14 5.12 2.95 -0.64
N PHE A 15 3.91 2.40 -0.75
CA PHE A 15 3.50 1.31 0.13
C PHE A 15 4.30 0.04 -0.12
N GLU A 16 4.55 -0.34 -1.37
CA GLU A 16 5.41 -1.48 -1.72
C GLU A 16 6.83 -1.31 -1.18
N ALA A 17 7.38 -0.09 -1.21
CA ALA A 17 8.66 0.27 -0.61
C ALA A 17 8.67 0.22 0.94
N GLY A 18 7.51 0.02 1.58
CA GLY A 18 7.40 -0.11 3.03
C GLY A 18 7.09 1.19 3.77
N ALA A 19 6.75 2.28 3.07
CA ALA A 19 6.35 3.52 3.71
C ALA A 19 5.06 3.33 4.53
N SER A 20 5.00 3.98 5.69
CA SER A 20 3.82 4.02 6.54
C SER A 20 2.74 4.95 5.98
N ILE A 21 1.50 4.76 6.42
CA ILE A 21 0.39 5.65 6.05
C ILE A 21 0.70 7.12 6.39
N LYS A 22 1.31 7.38 7.55
CA LYS A 22 1.63 8.75 7.98
C LYS A 22 2.60 9.44 7.02
N GLU A 23 3.68 8.76 6.64
CA GLU A 23 4.68 9.31 5.70
C GLU A 23 4.05 9.61 4.33
N VAL A 24 3.16 8.73 3.86
CA VAL A 24 2.44 8.93 2.60
C VAL A 24 1.43 10.08 2.71
N GLN A 25 0.71 10.19 3.82
CA GLN A 25 -0.23 11.27 4.09
C GLN A 25 0.46 12.64 4.18
N GLU A 26 1.56 12.74 4.90
CA GLU A 26 2.35 13.98 5.01
C GLU A 26 2.86 14.44 3.64
N ARG A 27 3.24 13.51 2.76
CA ARG A 27 3.73 13.82 1.42
C ARG A 27 2.64 14.28 0.44
N LEU A 28 1.40 13.82 0.62
CA LEU A 28 0.26 14.17 -0.25
C LEU A 28 -0.56 15.35 0.28
N GLY A 29 -0.37 15.71 1.54
CA GLY A 29 -1.21 16.66 2.26
C GLY A 29 -2.49 16.00 2.82
N TYR A 30 -3.01 16.58 3.90
CA TYR A 30 -4.14 16.07 4.68
C TYR A 30 -5.47 15.94 3.93
N SER A 31 -5.56 16.41 2.68
CA SER A 31 -6.77 16.35 1.87
C SER A 31 -7.05 14.99 1.24
N ASP A 32 -6.04 14.12 1.05
CA ASP A 32 -6.15 12.91 0.24
C ASP A 32 -6.18 11.60 1.08
N ILE A 33 -6.72 11.69 2.30
CA ILE A 33 -6.71 10.60 3.29
C ILE A 33 -7.54 9.39 2.83
N GLN A 34 -8.73 9.63 2.26
CA GLN A 34 -9.64 8.56 1.84
C GLN A 34 -9.02 7.68 0.74
N MET A 35 -8.39 8.29 -0.26
CA MET A 35 -7.70 7.56 -1.33
C MET A 35 -6.49 6.81 -0.79
N THR A 36 -5.71 7.45 0.09
CA THR A 36 -4.54 6.84 0.74
C THR A 36 -4.92 5.59 1.55
N MET A 37 -6.00 5.68 2.32
CA MET A 37 -6.52 4.56 3.12
C MET A 37 -7.04 3.41 2.27
N ASN A 38 -7.75 3.70 1.18
CA ASN A 38 -8.25 2.68 0.26
C ASN A 38 -7.10 1.88 -0.38
N ILE A 39 -6.05 2.58 -0.85
CA ILE A 39 -4.86 1.93 -1.43
C ILE A 39 -4.12 1.13 -0.37
N TYR A 40 -3.90 1.71 0.82
CA TYR A 40 -3.20 1.03 1.90
C TYR A 40 -3.89 -0.27 2.30
N THR A 41 -5.21 -0.26 2.45
CA THR A 41 -5.99 -1.44 2.83
C THR A 41 -5.80 -2.56 1.81
N HIS A 42 -5.91 -2.23 0.52
CA HIS A 42 -5.73 -3.21 -0.55
C HIS A 42 -4.32 -3.80 -0.61
N VAL A 43 -3.28 -2.96 -0.54
CA VAL A 43 -1.88 -3.42 -0.55
C VAL A 43 -1.57 -4.26 0.69
N THR A 44 -2.09 -3.86 1.85
CA THR A 44 -1.87 -4.58 3.12
C THR A 44 -2.53 -5.94 3.12
N ASP A 45 -3.76 -6.07 2.62
CA ASP A 45 -4.45 -7.36 2.53
C ASP A 45 -3.73 -8.33 1.58
N HIS A 46 -3.24 -7.80 0.45
CA HIS A 46 -2.41 -8.58 -0.47
C HIS A 46 -1.11 -9.03 0.19
N ARG A 47 -0.40 -8.14 0.91
CA ARG A 47 0.82 -8.49 1.66
C ARG A 47 0.57 -9.50 2.77
N LYS A 48 -0.54 -9.40 3.51
CA LYS A 48 -0.93 -10.40 4.51
C LYS A 48 -1.11 -11.78 3.88
N LYS A 49 -1.82 -11.85 2.75
CA LYS A 49 -2.02 -13.12 2.02
C LYS A 49 -0.71 -13.70 1.53
N GLN A 50 0.17 -12.88 0.94
CA GLN A 50 1.50 -13.32 0.52
C GLN A 50 2.35 -13.80 1.68
N THR A 51 2.29 -13.10 2.83
CA THR A 51 3.04 -13.47 4.03
C THR A 51 2.55 -14.79 4.59
N ALA A 52 1.23 -14.99 4.67
CA ALA A 52 0.63 -16.25 5.08
C ALA A 52 1.03 -17.41 4.15
N GLN A 53 1.02 -17.19 2.83
CA GLN A 53 1.46 -18.19 1.85
C GLN A 53 2.96 -18.52 1.98
N LYS A 54 3.81 -17.50 2.17
CA LYS A 54 5.25 -17.70 2.40
C LYS A 54 5.50 -18.48 3.69
N PHE A 55 4.75 -18.17 4.75
CA PHE A 55 4.85 -18.88 6.02
C PHE A 55 4.38 -20.33 5.90
N GLN A 56 3.22 -20.57 5.27
CA GLN A 56 2.72 -21.93 5.01
C GLN A 56 3.76 -22.75 4.23
N LYS A 57 4.33 -22.18 3.15
CA LYS A 57 5.40 -22.83 2.37
C LYS A 57 6.67 -23.12 3.19
N TYR A 58 6.98 -22.28 4.18
CA TYR A 58 8.12 -22.50 5.07
C TYR A 58 7.88 -23.62 6.08
N ILE A 59 6.64 -23.80 6.54
CA ILE A 59 6.25 -24.84 7.51
C ILE A 59 5.96 -26.19 6.82
N GLU A 60 5.55 -26.19 5.55
CA GLU A 60 5.33 -27.41 4.74
C GLU A 60 6.63 -27.98 4.10
N LEU A 61 7.79 -27.36 4.36
CA LEU A 61 9.13 -27.88 4.03
C LEU A 61 9.67 -28.76 5.16
#